data_AF-U6RKS8-F1
#
_entry.id   AF-U6RKS8-F1
#
_cell.length_a   1.000
_cell.length_b   1.000
_cell.length_c   1.000
_cell.angle_alpha   90.00
_cell.angle_beta   90.00
_cell.angle_gamma   90.00
#
_symmetry.space_group_name_H-M   'P 1'
#
loop_
_entity.id
_entity.type
_entity.pdbx_description
1 polymer ?
#
loop_
_entity_poly.entity_id
_entity_poly.type
_entity_poly.pdbx_seq_one_letter_code
_entity_poly.pdbx_strand_id
1 'polypeptide(L)'
;MDKEQDKKAYAHAEKAYMHGTMFPYIKVGMQKVNLTPTVNIVNGEKVATPNAPVYIYDTSGPFSDPDIEIDLKKGLPRMRESWITGRGDVEQLPSITSEYGKMRRDDKSLNHLRFEHIALPYRAKAGKAITQMAYAKAGIVTPEMEYVAIRENMNCKELGIETHITPEFVRDEIAAGRAVLPANINHPESEPMIIGRNFLVKINTNIGNSATTSSIDEEVEKAVWSCKWGGDTLMDLSTGANIHETREWIIRNCPVPVGTVPIYQALEKVNGKVEDLSWEIYKDTLIEQCEQGVDYFTIHAGIRRQNVHLADKRLCGIVSRGGSIMSKWCLMHDKESFLYEHFNDICDILAQYDVAISLGDGLRPGCIQDANDEAQFAELDTMGELVLRAWDKNVQAFIEGPGHVPLHKIKENMERQISHCHNAPFYTLGPLVTDIAPGYDHITSAIGAAQIGWLGTAMLCYVTPKEHLGLPNKEDVRVGVITYKIAAHAADLAKGHPGAQIRDNALSKARYEFRWRDQFHLSLDPDRALEYFNEGRHTDGEYCTMCGPNFCAMKLSRDLKNVEGKE
;
A
#
# COMPACT_ATOMS: atom_id res chain seq x y z
N MET A 1 -2.61 -40.22 1.27
CA MET A 1 -3.99 -39.98 0.81
C MET A 1 -3.92 -38.98 -0.33
N ASP A 2 -4.57 -39.32 -1.42
CA ASP A 2 -4.41 -38.74 -2.74
C ASP A 2 -4.76 -37.23 -2.76
N LYS A 3 -3.81 -36.36 -3.15
CA LYS A 3 -3.95 -34.89 -3.06
C LYS A 3 -4.93 -34.30 -4.09
N GLU A 4 -5.39 -35.10 -5.05
CA GLU A 4 -6.20 -34.62 -6.18
C GLU A 4 -7.71 -34.84 -6.00
N GLN A 5 -8.13 -35.83 -5.21
CA GLN A 5 -9.56 -36.14 -5.02
C GLN A 5 -10.27 -35.30 -3.94
N ASP A 6 -9.54 -34.52 -3.15
CA ASP A 6 -10.08 -33.82 -1.97
C ASP A 6 -10.58 -32.38 -2.24
N LYS A 7 -10.32 -31.81 -3.43
CA LYS A 7 -10.59 -30.38 -3.69
C LYS A 7 -12.07 -30.01 -3.88
N LYS A 8 -12.97 -30.97 -4.18
CA LYS A 8 -14.38 -30.67 -4.50
C LYS A 8 -15.34 -30.64 -3.31
N ALA A 9 -14.90 -31.08 -2.12
CA ALA A 9 -15.76 -31.18 -0.93
C ALA A 9 -15.41 -30.22 0.22
N TYR A 10 -14.36 -29.40 0.07
CA TYR A 10 -13.87 -28.52 1.12
C TYR A 10 -13.70 -27.07 0.67
N ALA A 11 -13.85 -26.14 1.62
CA ALA A 11 -13.52 -24.74 1.39
C ALA A 11 -12.07 -24.60 0.95
N HIS A 12 -11.86 -23.72 -0.02
CA HIS A 12 -10.55 -23.40 -0.56
C HIS A 12 -10.57 -21.96 -1.09
N ALA A 13 -9.39 -21.35 -1.12
CA ALA A 13 -9.16 -20.07 -1.76
C ALA A 13 -8.39 -20.27 -3.07
N GLU A 14 -8.77 -19.53 -4.11
CA GLU A 14 -8.13 -19.58 -5.43
C GLU A 14 -7.98 -18.16 -6.00
N LYS A 15 -6.98 -17.95 -6.86
CA LYS A 15 -6.88 -16.74 -7.67
C LYS A 15 -8.06 -16.71 -8.64
N ALA A 16 -8.70 -15.57 -8.76
CA ALA A 16 -9.80 -15.32 -9.68
C ALA A 16 -9.58 -13.99 -10.41
N TYR A 17 -10.17 -13.87 -11.59
CA TYR A 17 -10.11 -12.64 -12.39
C TYR A 17 -11.51 -12.15 -12.69
N MET A 18 -11.75 -10.86 -12.40
CA MET A 18 -12.95 -10.15 -12.84
C MET A 18 -12.63 -9.38 -14.13
N HIS A 19 -13.55 -9.36 -15.08
CA HIS A 19 -13.31 -8.79 -16.41
C HIS A 19 -13.81 -7.36 -16.55
N GLY A 20 -13.06 -6.55 -17.30
CA GLY A 20 -13.49 -5.21 -17.72
C GLY A 20 -14.73 -5.26 -18.62
N THR A 21 -15.52 -4.20 -18.55
CA THR A 21 -16.71 -3.99 -19.39
C THR A 21 -16.45 -2.95 -20.48
N MET A 22 -15.79 -1.84 -20.15
CA MET A 22 -15.34 -0.81 -21.08
C MET A 22 -14.09 -1.26 -21.85
N PHE A 23 -13.19 -1.95 -21.15
CA PHE A 23 -11.95 -2.52 -21.70
C PHE A 23 -11.95 -4.04 -21.48
N PRO A 24 -12.53 -4.85 -22.39
CA PRO A 24 -12.74 -6.29 -22.19
C PRO A 24 -11.47 -7.13 -21.99
N TYR A 25 -10.29 -6.58 -22.33
CA TYR A 25 -9.00 -7.23 -22.13
C TYR A 25 -8.49 -7.10 -20.68
N ILE A 26 -9.10 -6.25 -19.85
CA ILE A 26 -8.74 -6.10 -18.44
C ILE A 26 -9.13 -7.36 -17.66
N LYS A 27 -8.20 -7.83 -16.84
CA LYS A 27 -8.38 -8.91 -15.86
C LYS A 27 -7.95 -8.40 -14.48
N VAL A 28 -8.92 -8.19 -13.59
CA VAL A 28 -8.68 -7.68 -12.24
C VAL A 28 -8.50 -8.85 -11.29
N GLY A 29 -7.31 -8.97 -10.71
CA GLY A 29 -6.96 -10.05 -9.79
C GLY A 29 -7.69 -9.96 -8.46
N MET A 30 -8.28 -11.07 -8.03
CA MET A 30 -8.99 -11.24 -6.77
C MET A 30 -8.64 -12.60 -6.16
N GLN A 31 -8.88 -12.75 -4.86
CA GLN A 31 -8.95 -14.06 -4.23
C GLN A 31 -10.41 -14.45 -4.07
N LYS A 32 -10.79 -15.61 -4.57
CA LYS A 32 -12.14 -16.17 -4.41
C LYS A 32 -12.09 -17.29 -3.36
N VAL A 33 -12.87 -17.13 -2.30
CA VAL A 33 -13.03 -18.15 -1.27
C VAL A 33 -14.34 -18.90 -1.51
N ASN A 34 -14.23 -20.16 -1.95
CA ASN A 34 -15.36 -21.05 -2.13
C ASN A 34 -15.77 -21.63 -0.77
N LEU A 35 -17.00 -21.38 -0.36
CA LEU A 35 -17.51 -21.79 0.96
C LEU A 35 -18.25 -23.12 0.89
N THR A 36 -18.13 -23.92 1.95
CA THR A 36 -18.92 -25.14 2.10
C THR A 36 -20.39 -24.80 2.39
N PRO A 37 -21.35 -25.64 1.97
CA PRO A 37 -22.77 -25.42 2.23
C PRO A 37 -23.07 -25.40 3.74
N THR A 38 -24.05 -24.59 4.14
CA THR A 38 -24.66 -24.69 5.46
C THR A 38 -25.48 -25.98 5.52
N VAL A 39 -25.26 -26.81 6.53
CA VAL A 39 -25.99 -28.08 6.72
C VAL A 39 -26.90 -27.97 7.93
N ASN A 40 -28.20 -28.12 7.72
CA ASN A 40 -29.22 -28.18 8.77
C ASN A 40 -29.90 -29.55 8.77
N ILE A 41 -30.43 -29.98 9.92
CA ILE A 41 -31.29 -31.16 10.02
C ILE A 41 -32.74 -30.67 10.10
N VAL A 42 -33.55 -31.00 9.10
CA VAL A 42 -34.98 -30.67 9.05
C VAL A 42 -35.74 -31.99 8.95
N ASN A 43 -36.62 -32.27 9.92
CA ASN A 43 -37.38 -33.53 9.99
C ASN A 43 -36.50 -34.81 9.93
N GLY A 44 -35.29 -34.76 10.48
CA GLY A 44 -34.34 -35.88 10.46
C GLY A 44 -33.52 -36.00 9.16
N GLU A 45 -33.79 -35.16 8.15
CA GLU A 45 -33.04 -35.14 6.89
C GLU A 45 -32.01 -34.01 6.85
N LYS A 46 -30.85 -34.27 6.26
CA LYS A 46 -29.81 -33.26 6.04
C LYS A 46 -30.17 -32.38 4.85
N VAL A 47 -30.45 -31.11 5.10
CA VAL A 47 -30.68 -30.09 4.08
C VAL A 47 -29.43 -29.22 3.96
N ALA A 48 -28.79 -29.27 2.79
CA ALA A 48 -27.61 -28.46 2.47
C ALA A 48 -28.03 -27.21 1.68
N THR A 49 -27.68 -26.02 2.20
CA THR A 49 -27.91 -24.73 1.54
C THR A 49 -26.57 -24.16 1.08
N PRO A 50 -26.34 -23.94 -0.22
CA PRO A 50 -25.09 -23.36 -0.72
C PRO A 50 -24.81 -21.98 -0.11
N ASN A 51 -23.54 -21.71 0.19
CA ASN A 51 -23.06 -20.38 0.53
C ASN A 51 -22.42 -19.75 -0.72
N ALA A 52 -22.74 -18.49 -1.00
CA ALA A 52 -22.08 -17.75 -2.08
C ALA A 52 -20.57 -17.62 -1.78
N PRO A 53 -19.69 -17.68 -2.81
CA PRO A 53 -18.28 -17.42 -2.61
C PRO A 53 -18.04 -15.97 -2.18
N VAL A 54 -16.97 -15.75 -1.44
CA VAL A 54 -16.53 -14.39 -1.05
C VAL A 54 -15.34 -14.00 -1.90
N TYR A 55 -15.43 -12.85 -2.56
CA TYR A 55 -14.30 -12.25 -3.26
C TYR A 55 -13.57 -11.30 -2.32
N ILE A 56 -12.25 -11.39 -2.32
CA ILE A 56 -11.36 -10.65 -1.44
C ILE A 56 -10.37 -9.91 -2.33
N TYR A 57 -10.16 -8.62 -2.01
CA TYR A 57 -9.11 -7.81 -2.61
C TYR A 57 -7.75 -8.51 -2.43
N ASP A 58 -7.05 -8.73 -3.54
CA ASP A 58 -5.82 -9.51 -3.56
C ASP A 58 -4.66 -8.70 -4.17
N THR A 59 -3.60 -8.53 -3.38
CA THR A 59 -2.37 -7.81 -3.74
C THR A 59 -1.23 -8.75 -4.12
N SER A 60 -1.43 -10.06 -4.04
CA SER A 60 -0.37 -11.05 -4.31
C SER A 60 0.04 -11.14 -5.78
N GLY A 61 -0.71 -10.49 -6.68
CA GLY A 61 -0.41 -10.46 -8.11
C GLY A 61 -0.33 -11.85 -8.73
N PRO A 62 0.53 -12.05 -9.75
CA PRO A 62 0.73 -13.34 -10.39
C PRO A 62 1.28 -14.46 -9.48
N PHE A 63 1.86 -14.13 -8.32
CA PHE A 63 2.47 -15.13 -7.43
C PHE A 63 1.48 -16.12 -6.81
N SER A 64 0.20 -15.77 -6.74
CA SER A 64 -0.87 -16.64 -6.27
C SER A 64 -1.61 -17.38 -7.38
N ASP A 65 -1.26 -17.11 -8.64
CA ASP A 65 -1.87 -17.75 -9.80
C ASP A 65 -1.11 -19.04 -10.16
N PRO A 66 -1.71 -20.24 -9.97
CA PRO A 66 -1.03 -21.49 -10.29
C PRO A 66 -0.82 -21.69 -11.80
N ASP A 67 -1.49 -20.92 -12.65
CA ASP A 67 -1.38 -21.02 -14.11
C ASP A 67 -0.27 -20.11 -14.68
N ILE A 68 0.38 -19.30 -13.83
CA ILE A 68 1.49 -18.42 -14.23
C ILE A 68 2.80 -18.96 -13.65
N GLU A 69 3.73 -19.34 -14.54
CA GLU A 69 5.09 -19.69 -14.14
C GLU A 69 5.89 -18.41 -13.81
N ILE A 70 6.35 -18.29 -12.57
CA ILE A 70 7.11 -17.15 -12.09
C ILE A 70 8.61 -17.44 -12.15
N ASP A 71 9.32 -16.58 -12.87
CA ASP A 71 10.78 -16.55 -12.91
C ASP A 71 11.26 -15.16 -12.50
N LEU A 72 11.74 -15.04 -11.26
CA LEU A 72 12.17 -13.75 -10.70
C LEU A 72 13.28 -13.07 -11.52
N LYS A 73 14.03 -13.84 -12.32
CA LYS A 73 15.07 -13.29 -13.20
C LYS A 73 14.50 -12.64 -14.44
N LYS A 74 13.30 -13.06 -14.88
CA LYS A 74 12.57 -12.47 -16.02
C LYS A 74 11.63 -11.35 -15.61
N GLY A 75 11.27 -11.29 -14.33
CA GLY A 75 10.29 -10.34 -13.82
C GLY A 75 8.86 -10.78 -14.10
N LEU A 76 7.92 -9.99 -13.58
CA LEU A 76 6.49 -10.22 -13.75
C LEU A 76 6.01 -9.87 -15.18
N PRO A 77 4.88 -10.43 -15.62
CA PRO A 77 4.25 -10.01 -16.86
C PRO A 77 3.96 -8.51 -16.89
N ARG A 78 4.40 -7.84 -17.96
CA ARG A 78 4.22 -6.38 -18.20
C ARG A 78 2.79 -6.05 -18.67
N MET A 79 1.80 -6.42 -17.86
CA MET A 79 0.38 -6.42 -18.26
C MET A 79 -0.17 -5.08 -18.74
N ARG A 80 0.30 -3.95 -18.20
CA ARG A 80 -0.19 -2.62 -18.57
C ARG A 80 0.50 -2.03 -19.80
N GLU A 81 1.56 -2.65 -20.31
CA GLU A 81 2.39 -2.05 -21.39
C GLU A 81 1.56 -1.77 -22.66
N SER A 82 0.64 -2.67 -23.01
CA SER A 82 -0.29 -2.47 -24.14
C SER A 82 -1.29 -1.33 -23.90
N TRP A 83 -1.67 -1.05 -22.66
CA TRP A 83 -2.61 0.03 -22.31
C TRP A 83 -1.93 1.38 -22.42
N ILE A 84 -0.68 1.44 -21.97
CA ILE A 84 0.17 2.63 -21.98
C ILE A 84 0.53 3.01 -23.42
N THR A 85 1.06 2.06 -24.19
CA THR A 85 1.45 2.29 -25.59
C THR A 85 0.24 2.50 -26.51
N GLY A 86 -0.88 1.81 -26.24
CA GLY A 86 -2.11 1.89 -27.02
C GLY A 86 -2.78 3.27 -27.04
N ARG A 87 -2.53 4.13 -26.03
CA ARG A 87 -3.01 5.53 -26.02
C ARG A 87 -2.29 6.41 -27.05
N GLY A 88 -1.07 6.03 -27.44
CA GLY A 88 -0.29 6.78 -28.41
C GLY A 88 0.34 8.08 -27.89
N ASP A 89 0.32 8.31 -26.57
CA ASP A 89 0.83 9.54 -25.95
C ASP A 89 2.27 9.44 -25.42
N VAL A 90 2.87 8.25 -25.43
CA VAL A 90 4.25 7.99 -24.99
C VAL A 90 5.18 7.63 -26.16
N GLU A 91 6.46 7.92 -26.02
CA GLU A 91 7.56 7.49 -26.89
C GLU A 91 8.55 6.64 -26.10
N GLN A 92 9.15 5.63 -26.74
CA GLN A 92 10.24 4.86 -26.14
C GLN A 92 11.57 5.58 -26.36
N LEU A 93 12.34 5.77 -25.30
CA LEU A 93 13.64 6.42 -25.35
C LEU A 93 14.69 5.47 -25.96
N PRO A 94 15.65 5.99 -26.74
CA PRO A 94 16.70 5.15 -27.34
C PRO A 94 17.72 4.62 -26.31
N SER A 95 17.77 5.25 -25.13
CA SER A 95 18.60 4.86 -23.99
C SER A 95 18.06 5.51 -22.72
N ILE A 96 18.42 4.96 -21.56
CA ILE A 96 18.30 5.68 -20.27
C ILE A 96 18.97 7.06 -20.36
N THR A 97 18.38 8.08 -19.74
CA THR A 97 18.85 9.47 -19.86
C THR A 97 19.65 9.94 -18.65
N SER A 98 19.37 9.41 -17.46
CA SER A 98 20.14 9.71 -16.23
C SER A 98 21.63 9.42 -16.40
N GLU A 99 22.47 10.34 -15.93
CA GLU A 99 23.92 10.19 -15.91
C GLU A 99 24.34 9.06 -14.97
N TYR A 100 23.76 9.02 -13.77
CA TYR A 100 24.05 7.95 -12.81
C TYR A 100 23.56 6.59 -13.34
N GLY A 101 22.36 6.54 -13.95
CA GLY A 101 21.86 5.32 -14.59
C GLY A 101 22.82 4.79 -15.67
N LYS A 102 23.33 5.67 -16.54
CA LYS A 102 24.35 5.31 -17.55
C LYS A 102 25.62 4.78 -16.90
N MET A 103 26.10 5.46 -15.86
CA MET A 103 27.28 5.03 -15.10
C MET A 103 27.11 3.62 -14.51
N ARG A 104 25.96 3.33 -13.87
CA ARG A 104 25.66 2.00 -13.30
C ARG A 104 25.51 0.93 -14.37
N ARG A 105 24.90 1.25 -15.51
CA ARG A 105 24.79 0.33 -16.65
C ARG A 105 26.16 -0.03 -17.24
N ASP A 106 27.04 0.97 -17.37
CA ASP A 106 28.33 0.81 -18.04
C ASP A 106 29.42 0.22 -17.11
N ASP A 107 29.18 0.18 -15.80
CA ASP A 107 30.03 -0.49 -14.81
C ASP A 107 29.89 -2.03 -14.91
N LYS A 108 30.96 -2.66 -15.39
CA LYS A 108 31.03 -4.11 -15.58
C LYS A 108 31.13 -4.90 -14.28
N SER A 109 31.57 -4.27 -13.18
CA SER A 109 31.68 -4.95 -11.88
C SER A 109 30.30 -5.37 -11.34
N LEU A 110 29.25 -4.67 -11.76
CA LEU A 110 27.87 -4.89 -11.35
C LEU A 110 27.11 -5.91 -12.20
N ASN A 111 27.74 -6.46 -13.26
CA ASN A 111 27.07 -7.38 -14.18
C ASN A 111 26.44 -8.59 -13.50
N HIS A 112 27.05 -9.08 -12.41
CA HIS A 112 26.55 -10.23 -11.64
C HIS A 112 25.35 -9.90 -10.75
N LEU A 113 25.08 -8.61 -10.49
CA LEU A 113 23.95 -8.12 -9.70
C LEU A 113 22.82 -7.58 -10.57
N ARG A 114 23.07 -7.33 -11.85
CA ARG A 114 22.12 -6.62 -12.72
C ARG A 114 20.99 -7.55 -13.15
N PHE A 115 19.77 -7.02 -13.11
CA PHE A 115 18.62 -7.67 -13.71
C PHE A 115 18.82 -7.84 -15.22
N GLU A 116 18.57 -9.04 -15.75
CA GLU A 116 18.95 -9.40 -17.12
C GLU A 116 18.05 -8.76 -18.19
N HIS A 117 16.78 -8.50 -17.85
CA HIS A 117 15.74 -8.12 -18.82
C HIS A 117 15.27 -6.66 -18.68
N ILE A 118 16.19 -5.72 -18.84
CA ILE A 118 15.87 -4.28 -18.76
C ILE A 118 15.28 -3.80 -20.09
N ALA A 119 14.03 -3.33 -20.04
CA ALA A 119 13.39 -2.65 -21.17
C ALA A 119 13.83 -1.18 -21.25
N LEU A 120 13.89 -0.63 -22.47
CA LEU A 120 14.13 0.80 -22.65
C LEU A 120 12.92 1.62 -22.12
N PRO A 121 13.16 2.71 -21.38
CA PRO A 121 12.10 3.47 -20.73
C PRO A 121 11.25 4.23 -21.74
N TYR A 122 9.97 4.39 -21.41
CA TYR A 122 9.04 5.30 -22.04
C TYR A 122 9.07 6.67 -21.37
N ARG A 123 8.65 7.68 -22.12
CA ARG A 123 8.41 9.05 -21.67
C ARG A 123 7.22 9.64 -22.43
N ALA A 124 6.53 10.61 -21.83
CA ALA A 124 5.54 11.41 -22.55
C ALA A 124 6.11 12.01 -23.85
N LYS A 125 5.33 11.96 -24.94
CA LYS A 125 5.63 12.71 -26.15
C LYS A 125 5.55 14.21 -25.86
N ALA A 126 6.34 15.01 -26.59
CA ALA A 126 6.29 16.46 -26.49
C ALA A 126 4.85 16.99 -26.66
N GLY A 127 4.40 17.81 -25.70
CA GLY A 127 3.06 18.41 -25.71
C GLY A 127 1.92 17.48 -25.26
N LYS A 128 2.21 16.24 -24.84
CA LYS A 128 1.21 15.31 -24.27
C LYS A 128 1.27 15.30 -22.76
N ALA A 129 0.11 15.42 -22.12
CA ALA A 129 -0.06 15.23 -20.69
C ALA A 129 -0.59 13.81 -20.44
N ILE A 130 0.19 12.99 -19.75
CA ILE A 130 -0.03 11.54 -19.67
C ILE A 130 -0.43 11.03 -18.29
N THR A 131 -0.56 11.91 -17.31
CA THR A 131 -0.85 11.47 -15.94
C THR A 131 -2.31 11.04 -15.80
N GLN A 132 -2.64 10.17 -14.85
CA GLN A 132 -4.04 9.84 -14.58
C GLN A 132 -4.86 11.10 -14.25
N MET A 133 -4.27 12.07 -13.55
CA MET A 133 -4.92 13.36 -13.29
C MET A 133 -5.18 14.18 -14.57
N ALA A 134 -4.24 14.20 -15.53
CA ALA A 134 -4.44 14.87 -16.80
C ALA A 134 -5.60 14.24 -17.60
N TYR A 135 -5.63 12.90 -17.70
CA TYR A 135 -6.72 12.19 -18.36
C TYR A 135 -8.06 12.42 -17.64
N ALA A 136 -8.06 12.38 -16.31
CA ALA A 136 -9.25 12.60 -15.51
C ALA A 136 -9.86 13.99 -15.73
N LYS A 137 -9.03 15.04 -15.67
CA LYS A 137 -9.45 16.43 -15.96
C LYS A 137 -9.89 16.65 -17.41
N ALA A 138 -9.34 15.87 -18.35
CA ALA A 138 -9.79 15.83 -19.73
C ALA A 138 -11.10 15.04 -19.94
N GLY A 139 -11.66 14.47 -18.87
CA GLY A 139 -12.90 13.70 -18.92
C GLY A 139 -12.75 12.25 -19.40
N ILE A 140 -11.52 11.75 -19.51
CA ILE A 140 -11.19 10.42 -20.06
C ILE A 140 -11.12 9.40 -18.93
N VAL A 141 -11.84 8.28 -19.09
CA VAL A 141 -11.69 7.09 -18.24
C VAL A 141 -10.62 6.19 -18.86
N THR A 142 -9.54 5.92 -18.11
CA THR A 142 -8.45 5.06 -18.54
C THR A 142 -8.72 3.59 -18.19
N PRO A 143 -8.00 2.62 -18.81
CA PRO A 143 -8.03 1.23 -18.36
C PRO A 143 -7.73 1.06 -16.87
N GLU A 144 -6.79 1.82 -16.32
CA GLU A 144 -6.46 1.80 -14.89
C GLU A 144 -7.62 2.29 -14.03
N MET A 145 -8.38 3.30 -14.47
CA MET A 145 -9.57 3.77 -13.76
C MET A 145 -10.69 2.71 -13.72
N GLU A 146 -10.92 1.99 -14.82
CA GLU A 146 -11.85 0.84 -14.81
C GLU A 146 -11.32 -0.29 -13.91
N TYR A 147 -10.02 -0.59 -13.99
CA TYR A 147 -9.38 -1.64 -13.19
C TYR A 147 -9.66 -1.44 -11.71
N VAL A 148 -9.37 -0.24 -11.19
CA VAL A 148 -9.56 0.06 -9.76
C VAL A 148 -11.03 0.14 -9.39
N ALA A 149 -11.92 0.61 -10.28
CA ALA A 149 -13.36 0.59 -10.00
C ALA A 149 -13.88 -0.85 -9.79
N ILE A 150 -13.45 -1.80 -10.61
CA ILE A 150 -13.78 -3.23 -10.43
C ILE A 150 -13.12 -3.76 -9.16
N ARG A 151 -11.86 -3.39 -8.90
CA ARG A 151 -11.10 -3.86 -7.75
C ARG A 151 -11.72 -3.48 -6.41
N GLU A 152 -12.19 -2.24 -6.30
CA GLU A 152 -12.84 -1.70 -5.09
C GLU A 152 -14.25 -2.29 -4.86
N ASN A 153 -14.94 -2.68 -5.92
CA ASN A 153 -16.28 -3.26 -5.84
C ASN A 153 -16.29 -4.75 -5.50
N MET A 154 -15.23 -5.49 -5.83
CA MET A 154 -15.24 -6.96 -5.74
C MET A 154 -16.53 -7.51 -6.38
N ASN A 155 -17.21 -8.49 -5.75
CA ASN A 155 -18.46 -9.05 -6.26
C ASN A 155 -19.74 -8.38 -5.68
N CYS A 156 -19.68 -7.12 -5.22
CA CYS A 156 -20.84 -6.42 -4.64
C CYS A 156 -22.09 -6.48 -5.54
N LYS A 157 -21.92 -6.24 -6.85
CA LYS A 157 -23.02 -6.28 -7.83
C LYS A 157 -23.69 -7.65 -7.90
N GLU A 158 -22.93 -8.74 -7.87
CA GLU A 158 -23.45 -10.11 -7.90
C GLU A 158 -24.24 -10.45 -6.63
N LEU A 159 -23.90 -9.80 -5.52
CA LEU A 159 -24.60 -9.91 -4.23
C LEU A 159 -25.77 -8.94 -4.10
N GLY A 160 -26.08 -8.15 -5.15
CA GLY A 160 -27.17 -7.17 -5.14
C GLY A 160 -26.87 -5.92 -4.31
N ILE A 161 -25.60 -5.64 -4.02
CA ILE A 161 -25.16 -4.45 -3.29
C ILE A 161 -24.82 -3.36 -4.30
N GLU A 162 -25.58 -2.26 -4.23
CA GLU A 162 -25.31 -1.07 -5.04
C GLU A 162 -24.13 -0.29 -4.47
N THR A 163 -23.19 0.05 -5.34
CA THR A 163 -22.00 0.83 -5.00
C THR A 163 -21.96 2.09 -5.85
N HIS A 164 -21.44 3.18 -5.27
CA HIS A 164 -21.23 4.43 -5.99
C HIS A 164 -19.91 4.43 -6.79
N ILE A 165 -19.10 3.39 -6.67
CA ILE A 165 -17.76 3.31 -7.24
C ILE A 165 -17.87 2.84 -8.69
N THR A 166 -17.99 3.77 -9.64
CA THR A 166 -17.91 3.50 -11.08
C THR A 166 -16.58 3.99 -11.65
N PRO A 167 -16.19 3.60 -12.89
CA PRO A 167 -15.02 4.18 -13.55
C PRO A 167 -15.10 5.72 -13.66
N GLU A 168 -16.29 6.28 -13.83
CA GLU A 168 -16.53 7.73 -13.83
C GLU A 168 -16.35 8.34 -12.44
N PHE A 169 -16.83 7.69 -11.38
CA PHE A 169 -16.60 8.16 -10.01
C PHE A 169 -15.09 8.19 -9.68
N VAL A 170 -14.36 7.14 -10.06
CA VAL A 170 -12.90 7.07 -9.95
C VAL A 170 -12.25 8.24 -10.68
N ARG A 171 -12.64 8.49 -11.93
CA ARG A 171 -12.16 9.63 -12.71
C ARG A 171 -12.43 10.95 -11.99
N ASP A 172 -13.63 11.15 -11.45
CA ASP A 172 -14.02 12.39 -10.79
C ASP A 172 -13.23 12.65 -9.50
N GLU A 173 -12.98 11.61 -8.72
CA GLU A 173 -12.15 11.71 -7.51
C GLU A 173 -10.68 12.05 -7.85
N ILE A 174 -10.13 11.48 -8.92
CA ILE A 174 -8.78 11.80 -9.41
C ILE A 174 -8.74 13.22 -9.98
N ALA A 175 -9.73 13.63 -10.79
CA ALA A 175 -9.79 14.96 -11.38
C ALA A 175 -9.85 16.06 -10.32
N ALA A 176 -10.57 15.80 -9.22
CA ALA A 176 -10.68 16.69 -8.07
C ALA A 176 -9.50 16.60 -7.10
N GLY A 177 -8.52 15.72 -7.34
CA GLY A 177 -7.36 15.53 -6.48
C GLY A 177 -7.66 14.86 -5.14
N ARG A 178 -8.85 14.28 -4.95
CA ARG A 178 -9.26 13.55 -3.73
C ARG A 178 -8.85 12.08 -3.73
N ALA A 179 -8.34 11.60 -4.86
CA ALA A 179 -7.73 10.30 -5.01
C ALA A 179 -6.52 10.38 -5.95
N VAL A 180 -5.57 9.47 -5.74
CA VAL A 180 -4.42 9.26 -6.63
C VAL A 180 -4.36 7.80 -7.06
N LEU A 181 -3.81 7.58 -8.25
CA LEU A 181 -3.59 6.27 -8.86
C LEU A 181 -2.12 6.24 -9.31
N PRO A 182 -1.18 5.90 -8.41
CA PRO A 182 0.25 5.90 -8.70
C PRO A 182 0.58 4.75 -9.67
N ALA A 183 1.00 5.10 -10.88
CA ALA A 183 0.95 4.18 -12.02
C ALA A 183 1.97 4.54 -13.12
N ASN A 184 3.24 4.69 -12.73
CA ASN A 184 4.30 5.14 -13.64
C ASN A 184 4.30 4.29 -14.92
N ILE A 185 4.42 4.94 -16.07
CA ILE A 185 4.41 4.28 -17.38
C ILE A 185 5.53 3.24 -17.57
N ASN A 186 6.59 3.32 -16.76
CA ASN A 186 7.71 2.38 -16.75
C ASN A 186 7.56 1.24 -15.74
N HIS A 187 6.41 1.15 -15.06
CA HIS A 187 6.06 0.02 -14.20
C HIS A 187 4.83 -0.76 -14.72
N PRO A 188 4.88 -1.32 -15.94
CA PRO A 188 3.75 -2.03 -16.49
C PRO A 188 3.42 -3.36 -15.81
N GLU A 189 4.30 -3.84 -14.93
CA GLU A 189 4.11 -5.04 -14.09
C GLU A 189 3.10 -4.82 -12.95
N SER A 190 2.95 -3.57 -12.48
CA SER A 190 2.06 -3.22 -11.37
C SER A 190 0.58 -3.33 -11.74
N GLU A 191 -0.21 -4.01 -10.90
CA GLU A 191 -1.67 -4.02 -10.95
C GLU A 191 -2.24 -2.71 -10.37
N PRO A 192 -3.03 -1.94 -11.12
CA PRO A 192 -3.52 -0.64 -10.66
C PRO A 192 -4.27 -0.66 -9.33
N MET A 193 -4.09 0.40 -8.55
CA MET A 193 -4.84 0.66 -7.31
C MET A 193 -5.02 2.15 -7.07
N ILE A 194 -6.07 2.47 -6.31
CA ILE A 194 -6.46 3.83 -6.00
C ILE A 194 -6.30 4.12 -4.51
N ILE A 195 -5.78 5.30 -4.20
CA ILE A 195 -5.58 5.80 -2.85
C ILE A 195 -6.45 7.04 -2.69
N GLY A 196 -7.51 6.94 -1.88
CA GLY A 196 -8.40 8.05 -1.58
C GLY A 196 -9.38 7.70 -0.46
N ARG A 197 -9.92 8.72 0.20
CA ARG A 197 -10.80 8.56 1.37
C ARG A 197 -12.08 7.76 1.08
N ASN A 198 -12.59 7.88 -0.14
CA ASN A 198 -13.85 7.27 -0.58
C ASN A 198 -13.70 5.82 -1.08
N PHE A 199 -12.50 5.25 -0.99
CA PHE A 199 -12.18 3.88 -1.36
C PHE A 199 -11.80 3.06 -0.12
N LEU A 200 -11.50 1.77 -0.27
CA LEU A 200 -10.92 0.96 0.80
C LEU A 200 -9.63 1.62 1.34
N VAL A 201 -9.40 1.54 2.64
CA VAL A 201 -8.15 2.04 3.24
C VAL A 201 -6.99 1.14 2.78
N LYS A 202 -5.97 1.76 2.19
CA LYS A 202 -4.77 1.05 1.70
C LYS A 202 -3.70 0.98 2.78
N ILE A 203 -2.79 0.02 2.68
CA ILE A 203 -1.61 -0.05 3.55
C ILE A 203 -0.33 -0.04 2.72
N ASN A 204 0.70 0.62 3.24
CA ASN A 204 2.04 0.59 2.68
C ASN A 204 2.97 -0.26 3.56
N THR A 205 3.89 -0.99 2.92
CA THR A 205 5.01 -1.64 3.60
C THR A 205 6.33 -0.99 3.24
N ASN A 206 7.24 -0.91 4.20
CA ASN A 206 8.60 -0.42 4.00
C ASN A 206 9.56 -1.60 4.00
N ILE A 207 10.31 -1.76 2.92
CA ILE A 207 11.46 -2.65 2.87
C ILE A 207 12.71 -1.83 2.60
N GLY A 208 13.86 -2.47 2.51
CA GLY A 208 15.09 -1.81 2.12
C GLY A 208 16.32 -2.38 2.80
N ASN A 209 17.40 -2.36 2.04
CA ASN A 209 18.73 -2.69 2.54
C ASN A 209 19.30 -1.55 3.40
N SER A 210 20.25 -1.88 4.27
CA SER A 210 21.04 -0.91 5.02
C SER A 210 22.53 -1.14 4.78
N ALA A 211 23.37 -0.16 5.13
CA ALA A 211 24.81 -0.31 5.05
C ALA A 211 25.39 -1.51 5.85
N THR A 212 24.61 -2.09 6.78
CA THR A 212 25.08 -3.15 7.69
C THR A 212 24.54 -4.55 7.38
N THR A 213 23.40 -4.69 6.69
CA THR A 213 22.73 -5.99 6.48
C THR A 213 21.70 -5.96 5.35
N SER A 214 21.57 -7.09 4.63
CA SER A 214 20.57 -7.48 3.61
C SER A 214 21.12 -7.60 2.19
N SER A 215 20.60 -8.56 1.41
CA SER A 215 20.96 -8.83 0.02
C SER A 215 19.80 -8.53 -0.93
N ILE A 216 20.07 -8.45 -2.24
CA ILE A 216 19.02 -8.25 -3.25
C ILE A 216 17.94 -9.33 -3.15
N ASP A 217 18.34 -10.60 -3.01
CA ASP A 217 17.41 -11.72 -2.89
C ASP A 217 16.49 -11.59 -1.66
N GLU A 218 17.05 -11.16 -0.53
CA GLU A 218 16.28 -10.93 0.70
C GLU A 218 15.26 -9.79 0.53
N GLU A 219 15.62 -8.69 -0.15
CA GLU A 219 14.70 -7.58 -0.38
C GLU A 219 13.59 -7.94 -1.37
N VAL A 220 13.90 -8.69 -2.45
CA VAL A 220 12.88 -9.23 -3.35
C VAL A 220 11.95 -10.18 -2.60
N GLU A 221 12.49 -11.06 -1.77
CA GLU A 221 11.69 -11.98 -0.96
C GLU A 221 10.75 -11.23 0.00
N LYS A 222 11.24 -10.18 0.68
CA LYS A 222 10.39 -9.32 1.53
C LYS A 222 9.31 -8.60 0.73
N ALA A 223 9.61 -8.13 -0.49
CA ALA A 223 8.63 -7.49 -1.35
C ALA A 223 7.48 -8.45 -1.71
N VAL A 224 7.81 -9.65 -2.19
CA VAL A 224 6.82 -10.69 -2.52
C VAL A 224 6.05 -11.11 -1.26
N TRP A 225 6.74 -11.24 -0.13
CA TRP A 225 6.14 -11.61 1.15
C TRP A 225 5.13 -10.56 1.64
N SER A 226 5.44 -9.27 1.49
CA SER A 226 4.51 -8.17 1.76
C SER A 226 3.25 -8.29 0.90
N CYS A 227 3.42 -8.48 -0.41
CA CYS A 227 2.31 -8.58 -1.37
C CYS A 227 1.40 -9.78 -1.06
N LYS A 228 1.97 -10.93 -0.67
CA LYS A 228 1.22 -12.12 -0.25
C LYS A 228 0.23 -11.81 0.88
N TRP A 229 0.64 -11.02 1.87
CA TRP A 229 -0.13 -10.80 3.09
C TRP A 229 -1.09 -9.61 3.03
N GLY A 230 -1.08 -8.84 1.93
CA GLY A 230 -2.03 -7.75 1.73
C GLY A 230 -1.41 -6.36 1.59
N GLY A 231 -0.08 -6.23 1.53
CA GLY A 231 0.57 -4.93 1.31
C GLY A 231 0.09 -4.29 0.01
N ASP A 232 -0.66 -3.19 0.12
CA ASP A 232 -1.24 -2.53 -1.05
C ASP A 232 -0.18 -1.76 -1.81
N THR A 233 0.70 -1.03 -1.15
CA THR A 233 1.91 -0.46 -1.78
C THR A 233 3.16 -0.90 -1.05
N LEU A 234 4.30 -0.71 -1.71
CA LEU A 234 5.61 -0.99 -1.12
C LEU A 234 6.53 0.22 -1.30
N MET A 235 7.32 0.55 -0.30
CA MET A 235 8.42 1.52 -0.43
C MET A 235 9.77 0.83 -0.29
N ASP A 236 10.64 1.08 -1.26
CA ASP A 236 12.06 0.76 -1.16
C ASP A 236 12.79 1.92 -0.45
N LEU A 237 13.12 1.69 0.83
CA LEU A 237 13.86 2.62 1.68
C LEU A 237 15.35 2.25 1.78
N SER A 238 15.86 1.49 0.80
CA SER A 238 17.26 1.05 0.77
C SER A 238 18.24 2.21 0.91
N THR A 239 19.29 1.97 1.68
CA THR A 239 20.44 2.85 1.90
C THR A 239 21.73 2.08 1.70
N GLY A 240 22.86 2.77 1.51
CA GLY A 240 24.15 2.14 1.27
C GLY A 240 24.38 1.69 -0.17
N ALA A 241 24.98 0.51 -0.36
CA ALA A 241 25.47 0.07 -1.66
C ALA A 241 24.36 -0.51 -2.56
N ASN A 242 24.52 -0.34 -3.88
CA ASN A 242 23.72 -1.01 -4.92
C ASN A 242 22.20 -0.76 -4.84
N ILE A 243 21.80 0.44 -4.40
CA ILE A 243 20.39 0.84 -4.34
C ILE A 243 19.72 0.73 -5.72
N HIS A 244 20.42 1.17 -6.77
CA HIS A 244 19.92 1.13 -8.14
C HIS A 244 19.54 -0.29 -8.59
N GLU A 245 20.44 -1.25 -8.39
CA GLU A 245 20.25 -2.63 -8.82
C GLU A 245 19.18 -3.31 -7.96
N THR A 246 19.23 -3.12 -6.63
CA THR A 246 18.24 -3.68 -5.70
C THR A 246 16.83 -3.24 -6.09
N ARG A 247 16.65 -1.94 -6.36
CA ARG A 247 15.37 -1.38 -6.78
C ARG A 247 14.90 -1.91 -8.13
N GLU A 248 15.80 -2.12 -9.09
CA GLU A 248 15.45 -2.72 -10.38
C GLU A 248 14.83 -4.11 -10.18
N TRP A 249 15.45 -4.95 -9.35
CA TRP A 249 14.91 -6.27 -9.02
C TRP A 249 13.55 -6.20 -8.32
N ILE A 250 13.37 -5.25 -7.41
CA ILE A 250 12.10 -5.03 -6.71
C ILE A 250 11.02 -4.64 -7.72
N ILE A 251 11.20 -3.57 -8.50
CA ILE A 251 10.15 -3.05 -9.40
C ILE A 251 9.76 -4.11 -10.42
N ARG A 252 10.72 -4.80 -11.05
CA ARG A 252 10.41 -5.84 -12.05
C ARG A 252 9.66 -7.04 -11.46
N ASN A 253 9.69 -7.23 -10.15
CA ASN A 253 9.05 -8.33 -9.43
C ASN A 253 7.93 -7.89 -8.48
N CYS A 254 7.49 -6.63 -8.53
CA CYS A 254 6.47 -6.10 -7.64
C CYS A 254 5.14 -5.94 -8.40
N PRO A 255 4.03 -6.60 -7.98
CA PRO A 255 2.74 -6.46 -8.62
C PRO A 255 1.95 -5.24 -8.10
N VAL A 256 2.56 -4.43 -7.23
CA VAL A 256 1.93 -3.27 -6.60
C VAL A 256 2.78 -2.02 -6.80
N PRO A 257 2.21 -0.80 -6.65
CA PRO A 257 2.97 0.43 -6.76
C PRO A 257 4.16 0.48 -5.78
N VAL A 258 5.30 0.89 -6.31
CA VAL A 258 6.56 1.04 -5.58
C VAL A 258 6.83 2.52 -5.36
N GLY A 259 7.05 2.91 -4.10
CA GLY A 259 7.49 4.23 -3.70
C GLY A 259 8.96 4.26 -3.27
N THR A 260 9.55 5.44 -3.26
CA THR A 260 10.90 5.67 -2.72
C THR A 260 11.01 7.03 -2.04
N VAL A 261 12.15 7.26 -1.38
CA VAL A 261 12.56 8.58 -0.91
C VAL A 261 13.82 9.01 -1.67
N PRO A 262 13.71 9.75 -2.80
CA PRO A 262 14.86 10.02 -3.68
C PRO A 262 16.06 10.67 -2.99
N ILE A 263 15.84 11.43 -1.91
CA ILE A 263 16.93 12.08 -1.16
C ILE A 263 17.89 11.08 -0.52
N TYR A 264 17.46 9.84 -0.24
CA TYR A 264 18.33 8.81 0.33
C TYR A 264 19.42 8.39 -0.67
N GLN A 265 19.02 8.09 -1.92
CA GLN A 265 19.99 7.77 -2.96
C GLN A 265 20.83 8.99 -3.34
N ALA A 266 20.22 10.19 -3.42
CA ALA A 266 20.97 11.41 -3.70
C ALA A 266 22.07 11.67 -2.65
N LEU A 267 21.80 11.37 -1.38
CA LEU A 267 22.79 11.47 -0.30
C LEU A 267 23.92 10.43 -0.44
N GLU A 268 23.61 9.21 -0.88
CA GLU A 268 24.64 8.21 -1.18
C GLU A 268 25.53 8.62 -2.38
N LYS A 269 24.96 9.28 -3.39
CA LYS A 269 25.74 9.82 -4.54
C LYS A 269 26.79 10.84 -4.11
N VAL A 270 26.62 11.47 -2.94
CA VAL A 270 27.58 12.41 -2.33
C VAL A 270 28.27 11.84 -1.09
N ASN A 271 28.34 10.52 -0.97
CA ASN A 271 29.04 9.80 0.11
C ASN A 271 28.56 10.21 1.52
N GLY A 272 27.26 10.46 1.70
CA GLY A 272 26.69 10.81 3.00
C GLY A 272 26.89 12.27 3.43
N LYS A 273 27.53 13.10 2.60
CA LYS A 273 27.80 14.50 2.92
C LYS A 273 26.63 15.39 2.53
N VAL A 274 25.88 15.84 3.53
CA VAL A 274 24.70 16.67 3.32
C VAL A 274 25.05 17.97 2.60
N GLU A 275 26.18 18.60 2.94
CA GLU A 275 26.65 19.84 2.31
C GLU A 275 26.84 19.77 0.79
N ASP A 276 27.14 18.56 0.28
CA ASP A 276 27.44 18.33 -1.13
C ASP A 276 26.17 18.05 -1.96
N LEU A 277 25.01 17.90 -1.32
CA LEU A 277 23.73 17.78 -2.01
C LEU A 277 23.42 19.05 -2.81
N SER A 278 22.93 18.84 -4.03
CA SER A 278 22.52 19.91 -4.94
C SER A 278 21.30 19.51 -5.74
N TRP A 279 20.63 20.51 -6.32
CA TRP A 279 19.52 20.30 -7.25
C TRP A 279 19.88 19.35 -8.40
N GLU A 280 21.06 19.50 -9.01
CA GLU A 280 21.43 18.68 -10.18
C GLU A 280 21.57 17.18 -9.84
N ILE A 281 22.14 16.87 -8.68
CA ILE A 281 22.24 15.48 -8.20
C ILE A 281 20.86 14.90 -7.89
N TYR A 282 19.98 15.71 -7.29
CA TYR A 282 18.62 15.30 -6.98
C TYR A 282 17.79 15.10 -8.25
N LYS A 283 17.87 16.03 -9.21
CA LYS A 283 17.22 15.96 -10.52
C LYS A 283 17.62 14.71 -11.30
N ASP A 284 18.91 14.39 -11.38
CA ASP A 284 19.38 13.15 -12.00
C ASP A 284 18.79 11.91 -11.30
N THR A 285 18.71 11.95 -9.96
CA THR A 285 18.10 10.86 -9.16
C THR A 285 16.60 10.69 -9.43
N LEU A 286 15.85 11.78 -9.62
CA LEU A 286 14.44 11.70 -10.01
C LEU A 286 14.28 11.04 -11.37
N ILE A 287 15.06 11.48 -12.37
CA ILE A 287 15.01 10.94 -13.74
C ILE A 287 15.35 9.45 -13.73
N GLU A 288 16.43 9.07 -13.04
CA GLU A 288 16.84 7.67 -12.87
C GLU A 288 15.68 6.80 -12.38
N GLN A 289 15.04 7.21 -11.29
CA GLN A 289 13.98 6.42 -10.66
C GLN A 289 12.66 6.45 -11.45
N CYS A 290 12.36 7.55 -12.15
CA CYS A 290 11.24 7.62 -13.09
C CYS A 290 11.41 6.62 -14.24
N GLU A 291 12.61 6.50 -14.79
CA GLU A 291 12.92 5.57 -15.88
C GLU A 291 12.91 4.11 -15.42
N GLN A 292 13.22 3.82 -14.16
CA GLN A 292 13.09 2.47 -13.60
C GLN A 292 11.64 2.04 -13.37
N GLY A 293 10.73 3.00 -13.12
CA GLY A 293 9.32 2.71 -12.85
C GLY A 293 8.89 2.92 -11.39
N VAL A 294 9.53 3.80 -10.63
CA VAL A 294 8.98 4.16 -9.31
C VAL A 294 7.66 4.92 -9.49
N ASP A 295 6.59 4.51 -8.82
CA ASP A 295 5.24 5.05 -9.00
C ASP A 295 4.97 6.31 -8.20
N TYR A 296 5.65 6.49 -7.06
CA TYR A 296 5.54 7.71 -6.27
C TYR A 296 6.81 8.03 -5.48
N PHE A 297 7.03 9.33 -5.25
CA PHE A 297 8.18 9.81 -4.47
C PHE A 297 7.75 10.52 -3.21
N THR A 298 8.35 10.14 -2.08
CA THR A 298 8.31 10.93 -0.86
C THR A 298 9.30 12.09 -0.97
N ILE A 299 8.77 13.31 -1.10
CA ILE A 299 9.54 14.55 -1.30
C ILE A 299 9.28 15.49 -0.13
N HIS A 300 10.32 15.78 0.63
CA HIS A 300 10.28 16.63 1.83
C HIS A 300 10.35 18.13 1.49
N ALA A 301 9.56 18.56 0.50
CA ALA A 301 9.50 19.95 0.05
C ALA A 301 8.74 20.86 1.03
N GLY A 302 8.06 20.30 2.03
CA GLY A 302 7.45 21.05 3.14
C GLY A 302 8.47 21.61 4.14
N ILE A 303 9.71 21.11 4.15
CA ILE A 303 10.80 21.67 4.96
C ILE A 303 11.17 23.06 4.44
N ARG A 304 10.83 24.08 5.23
CA ARG A 304 11.17 25.48 4.97
C ARG A 304 12.27 25.93 5.91
N ARG A 305 13.31 26.59 5.40
CA ARG A 305 14.43 27.16 6.18
C ARG A 305 13.97 28.02 7.35
N GLN A 306 12.91 28.80 7.14
CA GLN A 306 12.32 29.66 8.15
C GLN A 306 11.58 28.89 9.27
N ASN A 307 11.14 27.65 9.03
CA ASN A 307 10.35 26.86 9.99
C ASN A 307 11.20 25.85 10.79
N VAL A 308 12.44 25.57 10.38
CA VAL A 308 13.29 24.54 11.03
C VAL A 308 13.44 24.79 12.55
N HIS A 309 13.61 26.05 12.96
CA HIS A 309 13.79 26.43 14.37
C HIS A 309 12.58 26.13 15.26
N LEU A 310 11.40 25.89 14.68
CA LEU A 310 10.20 25.54 15.45
C LEU A 310 10.37 24.20 16.17
N ALA A 311 11.24 23.32 15.66
CA ALA A 311 11.55 22.03 16.28
C ALA A 311 12.55 22.12 17.44
N ASP A 312 13.18 23.28 17.71
CA ASP A 312 14.24 23.42 18.72
C ASP A 312 13.77 23.12 20.16
N LYS A 313 12.46 23.23 20.41
CA LYS A 313 11.83 23.00 21.72
C LYS A 313 11.27 21.58 21.90
N ARG A 314 11.34 20.73 20.87
CA ARG A 314 10.79 19.37 20.91
C ARG A 314 11.58 18.47 21.84
N LEU A 315 10.90 17.47 22.40
CA LEU A 315 11.54 16.42 23.20
C LEU A 315 12.39 15.51 22.31
N CYS A 316 11.89 15.12 21.14
CA CYS A 316 12.56 14.22 20.21
C CYS A 316 13.08 14.89 18.94
N GLY A 317 12.99 16.22 18.83
CA GLY A 317 13.49 16.98 17.68
C GLY A 317 12.84 16.57 16.34
N ILE A 318 13.66 16.41 15.31
CA ILE A 318 13.24 15.99 13.97
C ILE A 318 13.57 14.51 13.79
N VAL A 319 12.54 13.66 13.69
CA VAL A 319 12.70 12.20 13.57
C VAL A 319 12.55 11.66 12.15
N SER A 320 12.11 12.48 11.21
CA SER A 320 12.15 12.12 9.80
C SER A 320 13.60 12.12 9.30
N ARG A 321 14.05 11.00 8.71
CA ARG A 321 15.39 10.92 8.10
C ARG A 321 15.53 11.93 6.96
N GLY A 322 14.58 11.97 6.03
CA GLY A 322 14.58 12.93 4.93
C GLY A 322 14.41 14.37 5.40
N GLY A 323 13.53 14.60 6.38
CA GLY A 323 13.34 15.91 7.01
C GLY A 323 14.59 16.44 7.70
N SER A 324 15.31 15.58 8.42
CA SER A 324 16.59 15.91 9.06
C SER A 324 17.70 16.24 8.06
N ILE A 325 17.80 15.47 6.96
CA ILE A 325 18.77 15.76 5.88
C ILE A 325 18.52 17.15 5.32
N MET A 326 17.27 17.46 4.96
CA MET A 326 16.92 18.74 4.36
C MET A 326 17.04 19.91 5.33
N SER A 327 16.64 19.71 6.59
CA SER A 327 16.81 20.73 7.64
C SER A 327 18.28 21.07 7.87
N LYS A 328 19.15 20.04 7.94
CA LYS A 328 20.59 20.23 8.05
C LYS A 328 21.16 20.95 6.83
N TRP A 329 20.75 20.57 5.61
CA TRP A 329 21.16 21.24 4.38
C TRP A 329 20.82 22.74 4.41
N CYS A 330 19.58 23.08 4.77
CA CYS A 330 19.11 24.46 4.85
C CYS A 330 19.94 25.29 5.84
N LEU A 331 20.27 24.73 7.01
CA LEU A 331 21.06 25.41 8.04
C LEU A 331 22.54 25.57 7.65
N MET A 332 23.14 24.56 7.01
CA MET A 332 24.55 24.61 6.60
C MET A 332 24.80 25.63 5.48
N HIS A 333 23.86 25.75 4.55
CA HIS A 333 23.97 26.68 3.42
C HIS A 333 23.32 28.05 3.69
N ASP A 334 22.60 28.18 4.80
CA ASP A 334 21.73 29.32 5.11
C ASP A 334 20.81 29.72 3.94
N LYS A 335 20.16 28.72 3.34
CA LYS A 335 19.30 28.85 2.15
C LYS A 335 17.97 28.13 2.34
N GLU A 336 16.99 28.54 1.55
CA GLU A 336 15.72 27.82 1.43
C GLU A 336 15.93 26.43 0.81
N SER A 337 15.11 25.47 1.20
CA SER A 337 15.14 24.10 0.68
C SER A 337 15.09 24.09 -0.85
N PHE A 338 16.12 23.53 -1.49
CA PHE A 338 16.13 23.39 -2.95
C PHE A 338 14.97 22.52 -3.46
N LEU A 339 14.41 21.64 -2.63
CA LEU A 339 13.21 20.87 -2.96
C LEU A 339 11.96 21.75 -3.07
N TYR A 340 11.88 22.79 -2.23
CA TYR A 340 10.80 23.77 -2.28
C TYR A 340 10.99 24.75 -3.45
N GLU A 341 12.20 25.29 -3.62
CA GLU A 341 12.52 26.24 -4.69
C GLU A 341 12.31 25.63 -6.08
N HIS A 342 12.75 24.38 -6.29
CA HIS A 342 12.62 23.66 -7.56
C HIS A 342 11.37 22.79 -7.66
N PHE A 343 10.38 22.94 -6.78
CA PHE A 343 9.20 22.07 -6.77
C PHE A 343 8.43 22.05 -8.11
N ASN A 344 8.43 23.16 -8.84
CA ASN A 344 7.81 23.23 -10.17
C ASN A 344 8.59 22.41 -11.21
N ASP A 345 9.92 22.43 -11.14
CA ASP A 345 10.80 21.64 -12.01
C ASP A 345 10.66 20.14 -11.70
N ILE A 346 10.53 19.79 -10.42
CA ILE A 346 10.19 18.42 -9.97
C ILE A 346 8.90 17.97 -10.66
N CYS A 347 7.82 18.76 -10.55
CA CYS A 347 6.55 18.41 -11.16
C CYS A 347 6.65 18.23 -12.69
N ASP A 348 7.43 19.06 -13.39
CA ASP A 348 7.64 18.93 -14.83
C ASP A 348 8.36 17.63 -15.23
N ILE A 349 9.23 17.10 -14.36
CA ILE A 349 9.86 15.79 -14.55
C ILE A 349 8.82 14.69 -14.32
N LEU A 350 8.13 14.70 -13.18
CA LEU A 350 7.21 13.63 -12.80
C LEU A 350 6.01 13.49 -13.74
N ALA A 351 5.53 14.60 -14.29
CA ALA A 351 4.45 14.62 -15.28
C ALA A 351 4.80 13.86 -16.57
N GLN A 352 6.08 13.69 -16.91
CA GLN A 352 6.53 12.97 -18.10
C GLN A 352 6.46 11.46 -17.95
N TYR A 353 6.26 10.96 -16.73
CA TYR A 353 6.30 9.53 -16.39
C TYR A 353 5.07 9.05 -15.60
N ASP A 354 4.16 9.95 -15.20
CA ASP A 354 3.02 9.67 -14.30
C ASP A 354 3.46 9.16 -12.92
N VAL A 355 4.49 9.80 -12.35
CA VAL A 355 4.92 9.57 -10.97
C VAL A 355 4.15 10.50 -10.03
N ALA A 356 3.54 9.94 -8.99
CA ALA A 356 2.84 10.73 -7.97
C ALA A 356 3.81 11.31 -6.93
N ILE A 357 3.41 12.40 -6.28
CA ILE A 357 4.15 13.00 -5.16
C ILE A 357 3.47 12.61 -3.85
N SER A 358 4.21 11.94 -2.99
CA SER A 358 3.93 11.83 -1.57
C SER A 358 4.65 13.00 -0.87
N LEU A 359 3.94 14.04 -0.47
CA LEU A 359 4.55 15.19 0.20
C LEU A 359 4.94 14.76 1.62
N GLY A 360 6.25 14.64 1.86
CA GLY A 360 6.81 13.99 3.05
C GLY A 360 6.71 14.85 4.31
N ASP A 361 6.43 14.19 5.43
CA ASP A 361 6.22 14.80 6.75
C ASP A 361 7.54 14.96 7.54
N GLY A 362 8.44 15.78 6.99
CA GLY A 362 9.77 16.03 7.53
C GLY A 362 9.81 16.51 8.98
N LEU A 363 8.78 17.21 9.46
CA LEU A 363 8.59 17.69 10.82
C LEU A 363 7.50 16.90 11.56
N ARG A 364 7.23 15.63 11.21
CA ARG A 364 6.33 14.79 12.03
C ARG A 364 6.81 14.65 13.49
N PRO A 365 5.90 14.43 14.45
CA PRO A 365 6.24 14.19 15.85
C PRO A 365 6.82 12.79 16.06
N GLY A 366 7.92 12.70 16.81
CA GLY A 366 8.58 11.45 17.19
C GLY A 366 8.28 10.96 18.61
N CYS A 367 7.47 11.70 19.34
CA CYS A 367 6.91 11.30 20.62
C CYS A 367 5.55 11.98 20.82
N ILE A 368 4.74 11.47 21.74
CA ILE A 368 3.39 12.02 22.00
C ILE A 368 3.40 13.47 22.51
N GLN A 369 4.51 13.92 23.11
CA GLN A 369 4.66 15.28 23.62
C GLN A 369 4.78 16.30 22.47
N ASP A 370 5.44 15.93 21.37
CA ASP A 370 5.69 16.80 20.23
C ASP A 370 4.49 16.85 19.25
N ALA A 371 3.45 16.04 19.50
CA ALA A 371 2.29 15.92 18.62
C ALA A 371 1.47 17.22 18.53
N ASN A 372 1.10 17.60 17.30
CA ASN A 372 0.29 18.78 16.94
C ASN A 372 0.96 20.10 17.29
N ASP A 373 2.30 20.13 17.32
CA ASP A 373 3.03 21.37 17.59
C ASP A 373 3.10 22.29 16.36
N GLU A 374 3.69 23.46 16.58
CA GLU A 374 3.82 24.51 15.56
C GLU A 374 4.66 24.04 14.36
N ALA A 375 5.73 23.27 14.60
CA ALA A 375 6.60 22.76 13.54
C ALA A 375 5.85 21.80 12.60
N GLN A 376 5.09 20.85 13.15
CA GLN A 376 4.31 19.90 12.38
C GLN A 376 3.27 20.61 11.50
N PHE A 377 2.51 21.54 12.09
CA PHE A 377 1.45 22.20 11.36
C PHE A 377 1.94 23.27 10.36
N ALA A 378 3.08 23.91 10.62
CA ALA A 378 3.70 24.79 9.64
C ALA A 378 4.13 24.03 8.37
N GLU A 379 4.61 22.79 8.51
CA GLU A 379 4.90 21.93 7.36
C GLU A 379 3.62 21.48 6.65
N LEU A 380 2.59 21.05 7.39
CA LEU A 380 1.32 20.62 6.81
C LEU A 380 0.67 21.71 5.95
N ASP A 381 0.66 22.95 6.45
CA ASP A 381 0.12 24.10 5.74
C ASP A 381 0.93 24.38 4.45
N THR A 382 2.26 24.23 4.52
CA THR A 382 3.15 24.33 3.33
C THR A 382 2.84 23.22 2.31
N MET A 383 2.61 21.99 2.77
CA MET A 383 2.23 20.89 1.88
C MET A 383 0.90 21.15 1.17
N GLY A 384 -0.06 21.82 1.82
CA GLY A 384 -1.31 22.27 1.18
C GLY A 384 -1.08 23.19 -0.04
N GLU A 385 -0.16 24.16 0.08
CA GLU A 385 0.26 25.01 -1.05
C GLU A 385 0.88 24.16 -2.18
N LEU A 386 1.77 23.22 -1.82
CA LEU A 386 2.48 22.38 -2.78
C LEU A 386 1.55 21.42 -3.54
N VAL A 387 0.47 20.94 -2.89
CA VAL A 387 -0.58 20.15 -3.56
C VAL A 387 -1.17 20.91 -4.74
N LEU A 388 -1.56 22.18 -4.54
CA LEU A 388 -2.14 22.99 -5.61
C LEU A 388 -1.15 23.20 -6.77
N ARG A 389 0.13 23.45 -6.44
CA ARG A 389 1.20 23.61 -7.43
C ARG A 389 1.43 22.33 -8.25
N ALA A 390 1.34 21.16 -7.62
CA ALA A 390 1.41 19.88 -8.32
C ALA A 390 0.18 19.68 -9.23
N TRP A 391 -1.02 19.98 -8.73
CA TRP A 391 -2.25 19.86 -9.50
C TRP A 391 -2.31 20.79 -10.72
N ASP A 392 -1.75 22.00 -10.63
CA ASP A 392 -1.64 22.93 -11.76
C ASP A 392 -0.80 22.34 -12.92
N LYS A 393 0.14 21.45 -12.59
CA LYS A 393 0.95 20.69 -13.56
C LYS A 393 0.40 19.30 -13.86
N ASN A 394 -0.83 19.00 -13.40
CA ASN A 394 -1.48 17.69 -13.50
C ASN A 394 -0.66 16.55 -12.87
N VAL A 395 0.16 16.83 -11.86
CA VAL A 395 0.85 15.80 -11.09
C VAL A 395 -0.03 15.37 -9.94
N GLN A 396 -0.19 14.06 -9.80
CA GLN A 396 -0.94 13.46 -8.70
C GLN A 396 -0.18 13.69 -7.39
N ALA A 397 -0.83 14.22 -6.36
CA ALA A 397 -0.18 14.53 -5.09
C ALA A 397 -1.06 14.12 -3.89
N PHE A 398 -0.42 13.56 -2.88
CA PHE A 398 -1.02 13.19 -1.60
C PHE A 398 -0.05 13.53 -0.45
N ILE A 399 -0.57 13.54 0.77
CA ILE A 399 0.10 14.12 1.94
C ILE A 399 0.55 13.02 2.90
N GLU A 400 1.81 13.07 3.36
CA GLU A 400 2.25 12.28 4.51
C GLU A 400 1.88 12.97 5.81
N GLY A 401 1.62 12.16 6.84
CA GLY A 401 1.12 12.60 8.13
C GLY A 401 1.70 11.83 9.30
N PRO A 402 1.41 12.31 10.51
CA PRO A 402 2.25 12.15 11.69
C PRO A 402 2.55 10.71 12.10
N GLY A 403 3.63 10.60 12.89
CA GLY A 403 4.07 9.38 13.56
C GLY A 403 3.44 9.19 14.94
N HIS A 404 3.86 9.94 15.96
CA HIS A 404 3.42 9.71 17.35
C HIS A 404 2.35 10.72 17.76
N VAL A 405 1.12 10.26 17.99
CA VAL A 405 -0.03 11.13 18.30
C VAL A 405 -0.95 10.43 19.32
N PRO A 406 -1.13 10.99 20.54
CA PRO A 406 -2.06 10.43 21.51
C PRO A 406 -3.51 10.55 21.01
N LEU A 407 -4.36 9.57 21.35
CA LEU A 407 -5.72 9.41 20.79
C LEU A 407 -6.55 10.71 20.71
N HIS A 408 -6.54 11.53 21.75
CA HIS A 408 -7.34 12.76 21.82
C HIS A 408 -6.93 13.85 20.81
N LYS A 409 -5.73 13.73 20.20
CA LYS A 409 -5.18 14.66 19.20
C LYS A 409 -5.35 14.18 17.75
N ILE A 410 -5.76 12.93 17.54
CA ILE A 410 -5.88 12.34 16.18
C ILE A 410 -6.91 13.10 15.35
N LYS A 411 -8.06 13.43 15.94
CA LYS A 411 -9.14 14.12 15.23
C LYS A 411 -8.70 15.48 14.66
N GLU A 412 -7.98 16.26 15.46
CA GLU A 412 -7.46 17.57 15.04
C GLU A 412 -6.51 17.44 13.83
N ASN A 413 -5.66 16.41 13.80
CA ASN A 413 -4.78 16.15 12.65
C ASN A 413 -5.58 15.95 11.36
N MET A 414 -6.59 15.08 11.41
CA MET A 414 -7.41 14.79 10.23
C MET A 414 -8.17 16.04 9.76
N GLU A 415 -8.78 16.78 10.69
CA GLU A 415 -9.53 18.01 10.37
C GLU A 415 -8.63 19.09 9.77
N ARG A 416 -7.40 19.25 10.28
CA ARG A 416 -6.44 20.20 9.73
C ARG A 416 -5.99 19.79 8.33
N GLN A 417 -5.67 18.50 8.11
CA GLN A 417 -5.29 18.02 6.79
C GLN A 417 -6.39 18.21 5.75
N ILE A 418 -7.65 17.87 6.09
CA ILE A 418 -8.79 18.07 5.18
C ILE A 418 -8.92 19.54 4.76
N SER A 419 -8.84 20.45 5.74
CA SER A 419 -9.06 21.88 5.52
C SER A 419 -7.90 22.57 4.79
N HIS A 420 -6.65 22.23 5.13
CA HIS A 420 -5.46 22.93 4.62
C HIS A 420 -4.87 22.25 3.38
N CYS A 421 -5.14 20.96 3.15
CA CYS A 421 -4.63 20.21 2.00
C CYS A 421 -5.73 19.83 1.00
N HIS A 422 -6.85 20.56 1.00
CA HIS A 422 -7.87 20.50 -0.05
C HIS A 422 -8.48 19.11 -0.29
N ASN A 423 -8.62 18.29 0.76
CA ASN A 423 -9.05 16.89 0.68
C ASN A 423 -8.12 15.96 -0.14
N ALA A 424 -6.86 16.34 -0.38
CA ALA A 424 -5.87 15.42 -0.94
C ALA A 424 -5.78 14.15 -0.08
N PRO A 425 -5.47 12.97 -0.64
CA PRO A 425 -5.35 11.75 0.15
C PRO A 425 -4.31 11.91 1.26
N PHE A 426 -4.60 11.34 2.42
CA PHE A 426 -3.68 11.35 3.56
C PHE A 426 -3.04 9.98 3.74
N TYR A 427 -1.74 9.98 4.03
CA TYR A 427 -0.89 8.80 4.20
C TYR A 427 -0.15 8.90 5.54
N THR A 428 -0.43 8.03 6.52
CA THR A 428 0.07 8.22 7.89
C THR A 428 0.91 7.07 8.41
N LEU A 429 1.97 7.35 9.16
CA LEU A 429 2.80 6.35 9.84
C LEU A 429 2.21 5.99 11.20
N GLY A 430 1.27 5.05 11.22
CA GLY A 430 0.42 4.79 12.40
C GLY A 430 -0.81 5.69 12.42
N PRO A 431 -0.98 6.58 13.42
CA PRO A 431 0.03 7.01 14.39
C PRO A 431 0.16 6.13 15.64
N LEU A 432 1.35 6.11 16.27
CA LEU A 432 1.59 5.51 17.58
C LEU A 432 0.87 6.34 18.66
N VAL A 433 -0.02 5.69 19.42
CA VAL A 433 -0.82 6.38 20.46
C VAL A 433 -0.12 6.51 21.81
N THR A 434 1.02 5.83 21.99
CA THR A 434 1.84 5.83 23.20
C THR A 434 3.27 5.37 22.90
N ASP A 435 4.23 5.88 23.67
CA ASP A 435 5.67 5.65 23.44
C ASP A 435 6.29 4.58 24.36
N ILE A 436 5.48 3.97 25.24
CA ILE A 436 5.98 3.13 26.35
C ILE A 436 6.06 1.62 26.03
N ALA A 437 5.86 1.21 24.77
CA ALA A 437 5.78 -0.21 24.39
C ALA A 437 6.66 -0.61 23.18
N PRO A 438 7.95 -0.26 23.15
CA PRO A 438 8.85 -0.73 22.09
C PRO A 438 8.87 -2.26 22.04
N GLY A 439 8.84 -2.82 20.82
CA GLY A 439 8.59 -4.26 20.59
C GLY A 439 7.12 -4.57 20.27
N TYR A 440 6.21 -3.64 20.60
CA TYR A 440 4.77 -3.75 20.34
C TYR A 440 4.23 -2.52 19.59
N ASP A 441 5.10 -1.80 18.89
CA ASP A 441 4.72 -0.56 18.19
C ASP A 441 3.72 -0.80 17.06
N HIS A 442 3.74 -1.98 16.44
CA HIS A 442 2.67 -2.41 15.54
C HIS A 442 1.27 -2.35 16.20
N ILE A 443 1.14 -2.65 17.50
CA ILE A 443 -0.12 -2.58 18.23
C ILE A 443 -0.44 -1.14 18.63
N THR A 444 0.53 -0.41 19.20
CA THR A 444 0.31 0.99 19.64
C THR A 444 -0.10 1.85 18.46
N SER A 445 0.49 1.61 17.29
CA SER A 445 0.17 2.30 16.05
C SER A 445 -1.12 1.81 15.40
N ALA A 446 -1.46 0.51 15.46
CA ALA A 446 -2.72 0.01 14.90
C ALA A 446 -3.95 0.68 15.51
N ILE A 447 -3.90 1.00 16.81
CA ILE A 447 -4.95 1.72 17.51
C ILE A 447 -5.16 3.10 16.87
N GLY A 448 -4.09 3.85 16.64
CA GLY A 448 -4.17 5.17 16.01
C GLY A 448 -4.52 5.08 14.52
N ALA A 449 -3.95 4.10 13.81
CA ALA A 449 -4.18 3.84 12.39
C ALA A 449 -5.65 3.53 12.09
N ALA A 450 -6.31 2.70 12.91
CA ALA A 450 -7.73 2.43 12.77
C ALA A 450 -8.59 3.68 13.02
N GLN A 451 -8.24 4.50 14.01
CA GLN A 451 -8.96 5.73 14.32
C GLN A 451 -8.81 6.78 13.21
N ILE A 452 -7.58 7.03 12.74
CA ILE A 452 -7.33 8.05 11.72
C ILE A 452 -7.80 7.58 10.33
N GLY A 453 -7.69 6.28 10.03
CA GLY A 453 -8.28 5.65 8.85
C GLY A 453 -9.80 5.81 8.82
N TRP A 454 -10.48 5.59 9.94
CA TRP A 454 -11.92 5.82 10.06
C TRP A 454 -12.29 7.28 9.80
N LEU A 455 -11.51 8.22 10.35
CA LEU A 455 -11.76 9.65 10.19
C LEU A 455 -11.54 10.14 8.74
N GLY A 456 -10.65 9.50 8.00
CA GLY A 456 -10.53 9.74 6.55
C GLY A 456 -9.17 9.52 5.93
N THR A 457 -8.17 8.98 6.64
CA THR A 457 -6.88 8.63 6.04
C THR A 457 -7.06 7.59 4.94
N ALA A 458 -6.39 7.80 3.81
CA ALA A 458 -6.53 6.98 2.61
C ALA A 458 -5.55 5.80 2.60
N MET A 459 -4.34 6.01 3.11
CA MET A 459 -3.28 4.99 3.19
C MET A 459 -2.59 4.99 4.55
N LEU A 460 -2.26 3.81 5.07
CA LEU A 460 -1.61 3.64 6.36
C LEU A 460 -0.23 3.01 6.15
N CYS A 461 0.84 3.72 6.46
CA CYS A 461 2.17 3.12 6.51
C CYS A 461 2.21 2.21 7.73
N TYR A 462 2.53 0.95 7.49
CA TYR A 462 2.64 0.00 8.57
C TYR A 462 3.78 0.37 9.53
N VAL A 463 3.72 -0.20 10.72
CA VAL A 463 4.77 -0.12 11.73
C VAL A 463 5.03 -1.55 12.18
N THR A 464 6.28 -1.96 12.14
CA THR A 464 6.64 -3.34 12.51
C THR A 464 6.81 -3.47 14.03
N PRO A 465 6.80 -4.69 14.59
CA PRO A 465 7.17 -4.88 16.00
C PRO A 465 8.53 -4.29 16.37
N LYS A 466 9.47 -4.23 15.42
CA LYS A 466 10.84 -3.77 15.62
C LYS A 466 11.10 -2.30 15.28
N GLU A 467 10.07 -1.50 15.01
CA GLU A 467 10.22 -0.11 14.54
C GLU A 467 11.35 0.68 15.25
N HIS A 468 11.31 0.74 16.58
CA HIS A 468 12.30 1.46 17.40
C HIS A 468 13.48 0.59 17.88
N LEU A 469 13.63 -0.62 17.35
CA LEU A 469 14.57 -1.63 17.84
C LEU A 469 15.54 -2.16 16.77
N GLY A 470 15.15 -2.17 15.50
CA GLY A 470 16.02 -2.62 14.41
C GLY A 470 15.28 -2.99 13.13
N LEU A 471 16.02 -3.55 12.16
CA LEU A 471 15.45 -3.93 10.88
C LEU A 471 14.50 -5.14 11.02
N PRO A 472 13.31 -5.09 10.37
CA PRO A 472 12.36 -6.18 10.41
C PRO A 472 12.82 -7.38 9.57
N ASN A 473 12.62 -8.58 10.10
CA ASN A 473 12.71 -9.81 9.32
C ASN A 473 11.36 -10.16 8.67
N LYS A 474 11.27 -11.28 7.94
CA LYS A 474 10.03 -11.71 7.26
C LYS A 474 8.83 -11.88 8.18
N GLU A 475 9.04 -12.37 9.40
CA GLU A 475 7.94 -12.53 10.36
C GLU A 475 7.49 -11.18 10.91
N ASP A 476 8.41 -10.26 11.18
CA ASP A 476 8.07 -8.89 11.57
C ASP A 476 7.27 -8.17 10.46
N VAL A 477 7.63 -8.39 9.20
CA VAL A 477 6.89 -7.90 8.02
C VAL A 477 5.48 -8.48 7.98
N ARG A 478 5.32 -9.80 8.13
CA ARG A 478 4.00 -10.45 8.17
C ARG A 478 3.13 -9.89 9.30
N VAL A 479 3.68 -9.80 10.52
CA VAL A 479 2.97 -9.25 11.68
C VAL A 479 2.53 -7.81 11.42
N GLY A 480 3.43 -6.97 10.89
CA GLY A 480 3.11 -5.58 10.53
C GLY A 480 1.98 -5.50 9.50
N VAL A 481 2.08 -6.26 8.41
CA VAL A 481 1.09 -6.26 7.32
C VAL A 481 -0.28 -6.70 7.84
N ILE A 482 -0.37 -7.85 8.51
CA ILE A 482 -1.65 -8.36 9.04
C ILE A 482 -2.26 -7.38 10.04
N THR A 483 -1.44 -6.81 10.93
CA THR A 483 -1.88 -5.80 11.90
C THR A 483 -2.50 -4.59 11.22
N TYR A 484 -1.90 -4.10 10.13
CA TYR A 484 -2.40 -2.95 9.40
C TYR A 484 -3.57 -3.27 8.48
N LYS A 485 -3.67 -4.50 7.92
CA LYS A 485 -4.91 -4.94 7.26
C LYS A 485 -6.09 -5.01 8.22
N ILE A 486 -5.85 -5.42 9.48
CA ILE A 486 -6.89 -5.35 10.53
C ILE A 486 -7.30 -3.90 10.77
N ALA A 487 -6.34 -2.98 10.95
CA ALA A 487 -6.63 -1.57 11.20
C ALA A 487 -7.37 -0.90 10.03
N ALA A 488 -6.92 -1.13 8.79
CA ALA A 488 -7.55 -0.64 7.57
C ALA A 488 -8.98 -1.18 7.42
N HIS A 489 -9.17 -2.49 7.59
CA HIS A 489 -10.49 -3.12 7.51
C HIS A 489 -11.44 -2.63 8.61
N ALA A 490 -10.95 -2.45 9.85
CA ALA A 490 -11.72 -1.87 10.94
C ALA A 490 -12.16 -0.43 10.63
N ALA A 491 -11.29 0.37 10.01
CA ALA A 491 -11.64 1.69 9.51
C ALA A 491 -12.71 1.64 8.40
N ASP A 492 -12.61 0.70 7.45
CA ASP A 492 -13.60 0.53 6.38
C ASP A 492 -14.97 0.10 6.89
N LEU A 493 -15.02 -0.77 7.91
CA LEU A 493 -16.26 -1.10 8.62
C LEU A 493 -16.87 0.14 9.29
N ALA A 494 -16.05 0.94 9.98
CA ALA A 494 -16.51 2.15 10.67
C ALA A 494 -16.95 3.26 9.69
N LYS A 495 -16.36 3.31 8.49
CA LYS A 495 -16.79 4.16 7.36
C LYS A 495 -18.08 3.68 6.71
N GLY A 496 -18.47 2.42 6.90
CA GLY A 496 -19.61 1.80 6.21
C GLY A 496 -19.32 1.52 4.73
N HIS A 497 -18.08 1.14 4.37
CA HIS A 497 -17.72 0.82 2.99
C HIS A 497 -18.58 -0.35 2.44
N PRO A 498 -19.16 -0.25 1.22
CA PRO A 498 -20.22 -1.15 0.75
C PRO A 498 -19.84 -2.63 0.56
N GLY A 499 -18.55 -2.99 0.63
CA GLY A 499 -18.09 -4.38 0.58
C GLY A 499 -17.50 -4.95 1.88
N ALA A 500 -17.21 -4.11 2.88
CA ALA A 500 -16.37 -4.52 4.02
C ALA A 500 -17.05 -5.59 4.90
N GLN A 501 -18.33 -5.37 5.23
CA GLN A 501 -19.09 -6.24 6.15
C GLN A 501 -19.33 -7.66 5.62
N ILE A 502 -19.22 -7.89 4.30
CA ILE A 502 -19.48 -9.19 3.65
C ILE A 502 -18.57 -10.26 4.25
N ARG A 503 -17.27 -9.97 4.34
CA ARG A 503 -16.26 -10.91 4.85
C ARG A 503 -16.47 -11.22 6.33
N ASP A 504 -16.75 -10.21 7.16
CA ASP A 504 -17.08 -10.39 8.59
C ASP A 504 -18.28 -11.30 8.80
N ASN A 505 -19.35 -11.07 8.03
CA ASN A 505 -20.58 -11.84 8.14
C ASN A 505 -20.36 -13.29 7.68
N ALA A 506 -19.65 -13.49 6.58
CA ALA A 506 -19.30 -14.83 6.09
C ALA A 506 -18.45 -15.60 7.11
N LEU A 507 -17.42 -14.96 7.67
CA LEU A 507 -16.53 -15.58 8.66
C LEU A 507 -17.28 -15.86 9.96
N SER A 508 -18.10 -14.93 10.42
CA SER A 508 -18.92 -15.10 11.63
C SER A 508 -19.95 -16.21 11.48
N LYS A 509 -20.57 -16.34 10.31
CA LYS A 509 -21.45 -17.47 9.99
C LYS A 509 -20.67 -18.79 9.98
N ALA A 510 -19.47 -18.82 9.38
CA ALA A 510 -18.62 -20.01 9.40
C ALA A 510 -18.21 -20.44 10.82
N ARG A 511 -17.86 -19.46 11.67
CA ARG A 511 -17.61 -19.68 13.10
C ARG A 511 -18.80 -20.31 13.81
N TYR A 512 -19.99 -19.71 13.65
CA TYR A 512 -21.21 -20.18 14.31
C TYR A 512 -21.62 -21.60 13.88
N GLU A 513 -21.36 -21.94 12.62
CA GLU A 513 -21.68 -23.24 12.03
C GLU A 513 -20.54 -24.25 12.15
N PHE A 514 -19.46 -23.92 12.85
CA PHE A 514 -18.25 -24.75 13.00
C PHE A 514 -17.64 -25.21 11.67
N ARG A 515 -17.80 -24.41 10.61
CA ARG A 515 -17.13 -24.60 9.32
C ARG A 515 -15.69 -24.09 9.42
N TRP A 516 -14.86 -24.83 10.16
CA TRP A 516 -13.50 -24.43 10.52
C TRP A 516 -12.63 -24.04 9.32
N ARG A 517 -12.65 -24.85 8.25
CA ARG A 517 -11.87 -24.56 7.03
C ARG A 517 -12.31 -23.26 6.35
N ASP A 518 -13.61 -23.01 6.26
CA ASP A 518 -14.16 -21.77 5.75
C ASP A 518 -13.71 -20.57 6.61
N GLN A 519 -13.76 -20.71 7.94
CA GLN A 519 -13.29 -19.68 8.86
C GLN A 519 -11.80 -19.35 8.64
N PHE A 520 -10.94 -20.35 8.40
CA PHE A 520 -9.53 -20.12 8.14
C PHE A 520 -9.31 -19.42 6.81
N HIS A 521 -9.94 -19.90 5.72
CA HIS A 521 -9.78 -19.28 4.41
C HIS A 521 -10.37 -17.86 4.32
N LEU A 522 -11.35 -17.54 5.16
CA LEU A 522 -11.89 -16.18 5.27
C LEU A 522 -11.03 -15.26 6.16
N SER A 523 -10.11 -15.77 6.97
CA SER A 523 -9.29 -14.94 7.85
C SER A 523 -8.22 -14.17 7.07
N LEU A 524 -7.69 -13.09 7.65
CA LEU A 524 -6.58 -12.31 7.04
C LEU A 524 -5.27 -13.10 7.00
N ASP A 525 -5.10 -14.05 7.93
CA ASP A 525 -3.94 -14.95 7.99
C ASP A 525 -4.41 -16.40 8.16
N PRO A 526 -4.75 -17.08 7.06
CA PRO A 526 -5.22 -18.47 7.10
C PRO A 526 -4.17 -19.43 7.68
N ASP A 527 -2.89 -19.18 7.37
CA ASP A 527 -1.77 -20.03 7.81
C ASP A 527 -1.66 -20.00 9.34
N ARG A 528 -1.73 -18.81 9.96
CA ARG A 528 -1.68 -18.65 11.43
C ARG A 528 -2.94 -19.17 12.12
N ALA A 529 -4.11 -18.96 11.51
CA ALA A 529 -5.36 -19.48 12.06
C ALA A 529 -5.37 -21.02 12.11
N LEU A 530 -4.85 -21.68 11.06
CA LEU A 530 -4.72 -23.12 11.00
C LEU A 530 -3.65 -23.65 11.97
N GLU A 531 -2.52 -22.95 12.08
CA GLU A 531 -1.45 -23.26 13.06
C GLU A 531 -2.03 -23.36 14.48
N TYR A 532 -2.69 -22.31 14.96
CA TYR A 532 -3.29 -22.29 16.31
C TYR A 532 -4.44 -23.27 16.50
N PHE A 533 -5.20 -23.56 15.45
CA PHE A 533 -6.23 -24.61 15.52
C PHE A 533 -5.59 -26.00 15.74
N ASN A 534 -4.52 -26.31 14.99
CA ASN A 534 -3.83 -27.60 15.08
C ASN A 534 -3.11 -27.80 16.42
N GLU A 535 -2.56 -26.73 17.02
CA GLU A 535 -1.98 -26.77 18.37
C GLU A 535 -2.99 -27.23 19.43
N GLY A 536 -4.27 -26.92 19.23
CA GLY A 536 -5.37 -27.40 20.07
C GLY A 536 -5.62 -28.91 20.01
N ARG A 537 -4.96 -29.66 19.09
CA ARG A 537 -5.11 -31.11 18.86
C ARG A 537 -6.57 -31.56 18.75
N HIS A 538 -7.43 -30.71 18.20
CA HIS A 538 -8.84 -30.99 18.06
C HIS A 538 -9.20 -31.13 16.57
N THR A 539 -9.86 -32.22 16.19
CA THR A 539 -10.32 -32.46 14.82
C THR A 539 -11.82 -32.70 14.84
N ASP A 540 -12.56 -31.84 14.13
CA ASP A 540 -13.98 -32.01 13.74
C ASP A 540 -15.06 -31.92 14.83
N GLY A 541 -14.79 -31.27 15.97
CA GLY A 541 -15.83 -30.98 16.96
C GLY A 541 -16.58 -29.66 16.72
N GLU A 542 -17.86 -29.62 17.12
CA GLU A 542 -18.67 -28.40 17.24
C GLU A 542 -18.30 -27.60 18.50
N TYR A 543 -17.00 -27.41 18.74
CA TYR A 543 -16.43 -26.67 19.87
C TYR A 543 -14.92 -26.47 19.67
N CYS A 544 -14.33 -25.52 20.41
CA CYS A 544 -12.88 -25.37 20.54
C CYS A 544 -12.41 -25.82 21.92
N THR A 545 -11.08 -25.89 22.11
CA THR A 545 -10.44 -26.27 23.37
C THR A 545 -10.75 -25.32 24.54
N MET A 546 -11.16 -24.07 24.27
CA MET A 546 -11.48 -23.08 25.31
C MET A 546 -12.70 -23.46 26.14
N CYS A 547 -13.77 -23.97 25.52
CA CYS A 547 -15.02 -24.33 26.22
C CYS A 547 -15.27 -25.84 26.29
N GLY A 548 -14.65 -26.62 25.40
CA GLY A 548 -14.92 -28.05 25.29
C GLY A 548 -16.36 -28.37 24.83
N PRO A 549 -16.74 -29.65 24.82
CA PRO A 549 -17.98 -30.14 24.19
C PRO A 549 -19.28 -29.71 24.85
N ASN A 550 -19.22 -29.37 26.15
CA ASN A 550 -20.41 -29.17 27.00
C ASN A 550 -20.73 -27.69 27.26
N PHE A 551 -19.75 -26.80 27.13
CA PHE A 551 -19.92 -25.37 27.46
C PHE A 551 -19.78 -24.44 26.25
N CYS A 552 -19.66 -25.00 25.04
CA CYS A 552 -19.60 -24.17 23.85
C CYS A 552 -20.93 -23.44 23.63
N ALA A 553 -20.93 -22.12 23.80
CA ALA A 553 -22.13 -21.29 23.71
C ALA A 553 -22.80 -21.34 22.33
N MET A 554 -22.02 -21.38 21.24
CA MET A 554 -22.58 -21.47 19.88
C MET A 554 -23.31 -22.79 19.65
N LYS A 555 -22.76 -23.90 20.15
CA LYS A 555 -23.40 -25.22 20.10
C LYS A 555 -24.70 -25.24 20.92
N LEU A 556 -24.63 -24.79 22.18
CA LEU A 556 -25.80 -24.70 23.05
C LEU A 556 -26.91 -23.84 22.41
N SER A 557 -26.55 -22.72 21.80
CA SER A 557 -27.48 -21.83 21.08
C SER A 557 -28.13 -22.52 19.87
N ARG A 558 -27.40 -23.36 19.13
CA ARG A 558 -27.96 -24.15 18.02
C ARG A 558 -28.93 -25.23 18.54
N ASP A 559 -28.61 -25.85 19.67
CA ASP A 559 -29.44 -26.89 20.29
C ASP A 559 -30.77 -26.35 20.84
N LEU A 560 -30.89 -25.04 21.14
CA LEU A 560 -32.15 -24.43 21.60
C LEU A 560 -33.32 -24.69 20.63
N LYS A 561 -33.06 -24.69 19.32
CA LYS A 561 -34.07 -24.98 18.29
C LYS A 561 -34.63 -26.40 18.36
N ASN A 562 -33.87 -27.34 18.93
CA ASN A 562 -34.29 -28.73 19.11
C ASN A 562 -35.11 -28.94 20.40
N VAL A 563 -35.10 -27.95 21.31
CA VAL A 563 -35.85 -28.00 22.58
C VAL A 563 -37.27 -27.47 22.40
N GLU A 564 -37.48 -26.45 21.57
CA GLU A 564 -38.80 -25.84 21.30
C GLU A 564 -39.74 -26.72 20.45
N GLY A 565 -39.24 -27.78 19.81
CA GLY A 565 -40.02 -28.71 18.98
C GLY A 565 -40.55 -29.96 19.71
N LYS A 566 -40.46 -30.02 21.04
CA LYS A 566 -40.97 -31.13 21.86
C LYS A 566 -42.17 -30.67 22.71
N GLU A 567 -43.32 -30.49 22.07
CA GLU A 567 -44.63 -30.60 22.74
C GLU A 567 -45.33 -31.89 22.32
#